data_AF-A0A059VTL8-F1
#
_entry.id   AF-A0A059VTL8-F1
#
_cell.length_a   1.000
_cell.length_b   1.000
_cell.length_c   1.000
_cell.angle_alpha   90.00
_cell.angle_beta   90.00
_cell.angle_gamma   90.00
#
_symmetry.space_group_name_H-M   'P 1'
#
loop_
_entity.id
_entity.type
_entity.pdbx_description
1 polymer ?
#
loop_
_entity_poly.entity_id
_entity_poly.type
_entity_poly.pdbx_seq_one_letter_code
_entity_poly.pdbx_strand_id
1 'polypeptide(L)' 'MHAPWSTVGDLIDYVREVAPHTAYAVHDGALNDVGAAMVEGFLGERGPGVPARYHRLAPGTTTRIG' A
#
# COMPACT_ATOMS: atom_id res chain seq x y z
N MET A 1 1.38 -0.85 5.63
CA MET A 1 0.62 0.11 6.46
C MET A 1 1.31 1.45 6.34
N HIS A 2 0.65 2.51 5.87
CA HIS A 2 1.22 3.83 6.13
C HIS A 2 1.04 4.11 7.64
N ALA A 3 2.10 4.43 8.37
CA ALA A 3 2.02 4.68 9.80
C ALA A 3 3.02 5.76 10.22
N PRO A 4 2.77 6.51 11.32
CA PRO A 4 3.65 7.59 11.74
C PRO A 4 5.05 7.14 12.19
N TRP A 5 5.29 5.83 12.30
CA TRP A 5 6.57 5.21 12.67
C TRP A 5 7.25 4.46 11.51
N SER A 6 6.72 4.56 10.28
CA SER A 6 7.29 3.90 9.10
C SER A 6 7.47 4.89 7.95
N THR A 7 8.55 4.76 7.19
CA THR A 7 8.74 5.48 5.93
C THR A 7 8.13 4.71 4.75
N VAL A 8 7.98 5.35 3.60
CA VAL A 8 7.60 4.67 2.35
C VAL A 8 8.67 3.64 1.93
N GLY A 9 9.95 3.91 2.21
CA GLY A 9 11.04 2.97 1.94
C GLY A 9 10.88 1.66 2.70
N ASP A 10 10.57 1.74 4.00
CA ASP A 10 10.32 0.55 4.83
C ASP A 10 9.17 -0.31 4.27
N LEU A 11 8.15 0.33 3.69
CA LEU A 11 7.03 -0.39 3.06
C LEU A 11 7.42 -1.06 1.75
N ILE A 12 8.26 -0.40 0.94
CA ILE A 12 8.79 -0.99 -0.29
C ILE A 12 9.61 -2.23 0.04
N ASP A 13 10.51 -2.12 1.01
CA ASP A 13 11.38 -3.24 1.42
C ASP A 13 10.56 -4.38 2.01
N TYR A 14 9.57 -4.07 2.85
CA TYR A 14 8.65 -5.08 3.39
C TYR A 14 7.86 -5.81 2.30
N VAL A 15 7.30 -5.09 1.32
CA VAL A 15 6.55 -5.72 0.21
C VAL A 15 7.47 -6.57 -0.67
N ARG A 16 8.72 -6.15 -0.88
CA ARG A 16 9.72 -6.96 -1.59
C ARG A 16 10.06 -8.24 -0.84
N GLU A 17 10.27 -8.15 0.47
CA GLU A 17 10.62 -9.28 1.32
C GLU A 17 9.49 -10.30 1.41
N VAL A 18 8.26 -9.85 1.65
CA VAL A 18 7.09 -10.72 1.80
C VAL A 18 6.59 -11.25 0.46
N ALA A 19 6.80 -10.51 -0.63
CA ALA A 19 6.31 -10.81 -1.98
C ALA A 19 4.81 -11.22 -2.02
N PRO A 20 3.89 -10.41 -1.46
CA PRO A 20 2.48 -10.77 -1.40
C PRO A 20 1.84 -10.75 -2.79
N HIS A 21 0.90 -11.66 -3.03
CA HIS A 21 0.07 -11.61 -4.24
C HIS A 21 -0.84 -10.36 -4.26
N THR A 22 -1.33 -9.92 -3.10
CA THR A 22 -2.25 -8.79 -2.96
C THR A 22 -1.99 -8.07 -1.64
N ALA A 23 -1.99 -6.74 -1.68
CA ALA A 23 -1.76 -5.90 -0.53
C ALA A 23 -2.88 -4.86 -0.40
N TYR A 24 -3.47 -4.72 0.79
CA TYR A 24 -4.50 -3.72 1.08
C TYR A 24 -3.93 -2.61 1.96
N ALA A 25 -4.16 -1.36 1.55
CA ALA A 25 -3.81 -0.19 2.33
C ALA A 25 -4.62 -0.13 3.63
N VAL A 26 -3.93 0.13 4.72
CA VAL A 26 -4.53 0.48 6.02
C VAL A 26 -3.69 1.59 6.65
N HIS A 27 -4.31 2.34 7.57
CA HIS A 27 -3.73 3.48 8.28
C HIS A 27 -3.30 4.66 7.38
N ASP A 28 -3.85 4.74 6.17
CA ASP A 28 -3.62 5.78 5.18
C ASP A 28 -4.45 7.05 5.39
N GLY A 29 -5.33 7.11 6.41
CA GLY A 29 -6.21 8.27 6.67
C GLY A 29 -5.48 9.57 7.02
N ALA A 30 -4.19 9.52 7.35
CA ALA A 30 -3.34 10.69 7.54
C ALA A 30 -2.81 11.28 6.22
N LEU A 31 -2.95 10.55 5.10
CA LEU A 31 -2.55 11.02 3.78
C LEU A 31 -3.68 11.82 3.15
N ASN A 32 -3.30 12.92 2.49
CA ASN A 32 -4.18 13.54 1.51
C ASN A 32 -4.19 12.72 0.21
N ASP A 33 -5.04 13.11 -0.75
CA ASP A 33 -5.19 12.37 -2.01
C ASP A 33 -3.89 12.24 -2.81
N VAL A 34 -3.04 13.28 -2.76
CA VAL A 34 -1.72 13.26 -3.43
C VAL A 34 -0.80 12.22 -2.78
N GLY A 35 -0.70 12.22 -1.45
CA GLY A 35 0.11 11.27 -0.71
C GLY A 35 -0.38 9.83 -0.91
N ALA A 36 -1.69 9.61 -0.93
CA ALA A 36 -2.28 8.30 -1.21
C ALA A 36 -1.91 7.81 -2.63
N ALA A 37 -2.03 8.68 -3.65
CA ALA A 37 -1.66 8.35 -5.03
C ALA A 37 -0.16 8.05 -5.18
N MET A 38 0.70 8.75 -4.46
CA MET A 38 2.13 8.48 -4.45
C MET A 38 2.43 7.09 -3.86
N VAL A 39 1.86 6.76 -2.71
CA VAL A 39 2.05 5.44 -2.07
C VAL A 39 1.52 4.31 -2.97
N GLU A 40 0.35 4.50 -3.59
CA GLU A 40 -0.18 3.56 -4.58
C GLU A 40 0.76 3.37 -5.77
N GLY A 41 1.32 4.46 -6.30
CA GLY A 41 2.31 4.39 -7.37
C GLY A 41 3.60 3.65 -6.98
N PHE A 42 4.05 3.79 -5.74
CA PHE A 42 5.27 3.15 -5.27
C PHE A 42 5.11 1.65 -4.96
N LEU A 43 3.95 1.25 -4.47
CA LEU A 43 3.67 -0.13 -4.04
C LEU A 43 2.85 -0.93 -5.06
N GLY A 44 2.27 -0.27 -6.06
CA GLY A 44 1.50 -0.91 -7.12
C GLY A 44 2.38 -1.57 -8.20
N GLU A 45 1.73 -2.18 -9.19
CA GLU A 45 2.35 -3.09 -10.18
C GLU A 45 3.54 -2.50 -10.99
N ARG A 46 3.65 -1.16 -11.07
CA ARG A 46 4.71 -0.45 -11.80
C ARG A 46 5.73 0.23 -10.88
N GLY A 47 5.59 0.05 -9.57
CA GLY A 47 6.39 0.68 -8.55
C GLY A 47 7.68 -0.08 -8.23
N PRO A 48 8.55 0.50 -7.38
CA PRO A 48 9.72 -0.18 -6.84
C PRO A 48 9.38 -1.35 -5.90
N GLY A 49 8.20 -1.39 -5.27
CA GLY A 49 7.70 -2.61 -4.66
C GLY A 49 7.49 -3.66 -5.74
N VAL A 50 7.99 -4.89 -5.55
CA VAL A 50 7.76 -6.06 -6.45
C VAL A 50 6.28 -6.09 -6.89
N PRO A 51 5.92 -6.57 -8.11
CA PRO A 51 4.55 -6.54 -8.63
C PRO A 51 3.53 -7.18 -7.66
N ALA A 52 3.01 -6.36 -6.77
CA ALA A 52 1.97 -6.68 -5.83
C ALA A 52 0.70 -5.96 -6.30
N ARG A 53 -0.43 -6.66 -6.23
CA ARG A 53 -1.73 -6.03 -6.45
C ARG A 53 -2.07 -5.18 -5.24
N TYR A 54 -1.63 -3.93 -5.25
CA TYR A 54 -1.90 -2.97 -4.18
C TYR A 54 -3.28 -2.33 -4.37
N HIS A 55 -4.08 -2.34 -3.31
CA HIS A 55 -5.43 -1.79 -3.32
C HIS A 55 -5.67 -0.87 -2.12
N ARG A 56 -6.29 0.27 -2.36
CA ARG A 56 -6.85 1.12 -1.32
C ARG A 56 -8.35 0.88 -1.19
N LEU A 57 -8.82 0.68 0.03
CA LEU A 57 -10.25 0.57 0.35
C LEU A 57 -10.71 1.87 0.99
N ALA A 58 -11.82 2.44 0.49
CA ALA A 58 -12.43 3.59 1.13
C ALA A 58 -13.03 3.18 2.49
N PRO A 59 -13.12 4.09 3.49
CA PRO A 59 -13.75 3.78 4.77
C PRO A 59 -15.18 3.23 4.59
N GLY A 60 -15.50 2.14 5.30
CA GLY A 60 -16.80 1.47 5.22
C GLY A 60 -16.95 0.51 4.03
N THR A 61 -15.96 0.40 3.15
CA THR A 61 -15.97 -0.61 2.08
C THR A 61 -15.47 -1.97 2.58
N THR A 62 -15.92 -3.03 1.90
CA THR A 62 -15.53 -4.41 2.20
C THR A 62 -15.06 -5.09 0.93
N THR A 63 -14.11 -6.00 1.06
CA THR A 63 -13.69 -6.91 -0.02
C THR A 63 -13.72 -8.35 0.46
N ARG A 64 -13.94 -9.29 -0.46
CA ARG A 64 -13.73 -10.71 -0.18
C ARG A 64 -12.26 -11.03 -0.47
N ILE A 65 -11.63 -11.72 0.47
CA ILE A 65 -10.32 -12.32 0.28
C ILE A 65 -10.59 -13.75 -0.20
N GLY A 66 -9.91 -14.17 -1.27
CA GLY A 66 -10.10 -15.49 -1.89
C GLY A 66 -9.83 -16.65 -0.94
#